data_AF-A0A920IWL4-F1
#
_entry.id   AF-A0A920IWL4-F1
#
_cell.length_a   1.000
_cell.length_b   1.000
_cell.length_c   1.000
_cell.angle_alpha   90.00
_cell.angle_beta   90.00
_cell.angle_gamma   90.00
#
_symmetry.space_group_name_H-M   'P 1'
#
loop_
_entity.id
_entity.type
_entity.pdbx_description
1 polymer ?
#
loop_
_entity_poly.entity_id
_entity_poly.type
_entity_poly.pdbx_seq_one_letter_code
_entity_poly.pdbx_strand_id
1 'polypeptide(L)'
;MIRTLLSPRGIHPPTTPKQTDGSALLGGHPGTREEMVKYYAEITNFDRLVGMMRKELEKRKLWDETVFMVCSEQGTQLPFAKWTCYDNGLRTGLVMRWPG
;
A
#
# COMPACT_ATOMS: atom_id res chain seq x y z
N MET A 1 0.68 3.97 2.28
CA MET A 1 -0.41 3.27 1.56
C MET A 1 -1.74 4.03 1.58
N ILE A 2 -2.12 4.75 2.65
CA ILE A 2 -3.46 5.41 2.72
C ILE A 2 -3.34 6.96 2.75
N ARG A 3 -2.14 7.52 2.65
CA ARG A 3 -1.94 8.94 2.94
C ARG A 3 -2.49 9.85 1.84
N THR A 4 -2.39 9.41 0.59
CA THR A 4 -2.84 10.16 -0.59
C THR A 4 -4.37 10.27 -0.69
N LEU A 5 -5.12 9.27 -0.23
CA LEU A 5 -6.59 9.32 -0.25
C LEU A 5 -7.18 10.10 0.94
N LEU A 6 -6.51 10.08 2.10
CA LEU A 6 -7.03 10.70 3.33
C LEU A 6 -6.51 12.12 3.59
N SER A 7 -5.44 12.56 2.91
CA SER A 7 -4.82 13.87 3.14
C SER A 7 -5.13 14.85 2.00
N PRO A 8 -5.59 16.08 2.30
CA PRO A 8 -5.67 17.16 1.31
C PRO A 8 -4.30 17.74 0.92
N ARG A 9 -3.19 17.32 1.57
CA ARG A 9 -1.85 17.92 1.35
C ARG A 9 -1.02 17.32 0.20
N GLY A 10 -1.63 16.59 -0.72
CA GLY A 10 -0.96 16.10 -1.93
C GLY A 10 0.11 15.02 -1.69
N ILE A 11 0.81 14.66 -2.76
CA ILE A 11 1.78 13.55 -2.82
C ILE A 11 2.95 13.81 -1.87
N HIS A 12 3.14 12.92 -0.89
CA HIS A 12 4.32 12.94 -0.04
C HIS A 12 5.52 12.30 -0.76
N PRO A 13 6.75 12.79 -0.53
CA PRO A 13 7.95 12.20 -1.13
C PRO A 13 8.08 10.73 -0.72
N PRO A 14 8.71 9.89 -1.58
CA PRO A 14 8.93 8.49 -1.26
C PRO A 14 9.66 8.41 0.08
N THR A 15 9.03 7.76 1.06
CA THR A 15 9.65 7.55 2.36
C THR A 15 10.60 6.38 2.20
N THR A 16 11.89 6.62 2.46
CA THR A 16 12.87 5.53 2.57
C THR A 16 12.34 4.56 3.63
N PRO A 17 12.21 3.25 3.33
CA PRO A 17 11.82 2.28 4.34
C PRO A 17 12.83 2.36 5.48
N LYS A 18 12.41 2.87 6.65
CA LYS A 18 13.22 2.72 7.86
C LYS A 18 13.31 1.21 8.10
N GLN A 19 14.53 0.69 8.28
CA GLN A 19 14.75 -0.68 8.71
C GLN A 19 14.00 -0.85 10.04
N THR A 20 12.80 -1.41 9.96
CA THR A 20 12.00 -1.74 11.13
C THR A 20 12.50 -3.09 11.61
N ASP A 21 12.63 -3.22 12.92
CA ASP A 21 12.81 -4.49 13.59
C ASP A 21 11.70 -5.42 13.13
N GLY A 22 12.05 -6.39 12.28
CA GLY A 22 11.09 -7.30 11.67
C GLY A 22 10.19 -7.89 12.74
N SER A 23 8.87 -7.77 12.54
CA SER A 23 7.88 -8.30 13.46
C SER A 23 8.22 -9.74 13.82
N ALA A 24 8.20 -10.08 15.12
CA ALA A 24 8.60 -11.39 15.65
C ALA A 24 7.98 -12.62 14.93
N LEU A 25 6.88 -12.42 14.21
CA LEU A 25 6.18 -13.43 13.40
C LEU A 25 6.98 -13.98 12.21
N LEU A 26 7.99 -13.24 11.72
CA LEU A 26 8.67 -13.55 10.47
C LEU A 26 9.95 -14.39 10.63
N GLY A 27 10.36 -14.69 11.87
CA GLY A 27 11.65 -15.31 12.18
C GLY A 27 12.78 -14.34 11.82
N GLY A 28 13.61 -13.96 12.79
CA GLY A 28 14.65 -12.91 12.64
C GLY A 28 15.83 -13.25 11.72
N HIS A 29 15.61 -13.92 10.59
CA HIS A 29 16.62 -14.28 9.61
C HIS A 29 16.97 -13.08 8.70
N PRO A 30 18.26 -12.86 8.36
CA PRO A 30 18.69 -11.74 7.52
C PRO A 30 17.93 -11.62 6.19
N GLY A 31 17.71 -12.75 5.50
CA GLY A 31 16.98 -12.76 4.22
C GLY A 31 15.54 -12.22 4.33
N THR A 32 14.87 -12.42 5.46
CA THR A 32 13.51 -11.91 5.66
C THR A 32 13.47 -10.38 5.77
N ARG A 33 14.53 -9.76 6.29
CA ARG A 33 14.63 -8.29 6.37
C ARG A 33 14.78 -7.67 4.99
N GLU A 34 15.57 -8.29 4.10
CA GLU A 34 15.74 -7.81 2.73
C GLU A 34 14.42 -7.85 1.94
N GLU A 35 13.67 -8.95 2.06
CA GLU A 35 12.35 -9.08 1.43
C GLU A 35 11.35 -8.06 2.01
N MET A 36 11.39 -7.78 3.32
CA MET A 36 10.58 -6.74 3.94
C MET A 36 10.89 -5.33 3.40
N VAL A 37 12.17 -5.02 3.16
CA VAL A 37 12.58 -3.74 2.57
C VAL A 37 12.01 -3.59 1.16
N LYS A 38 12.10 -4.64 0.33
CA LYS A 38 11.52 -4.66 -1.02
C LYS A 38 10.00 -4.46 -0.96
N TYR A 39 9.33 -5.20 -0.07
CA TYR A 39 7.89 -5.09 0.13
C TYR A 39 7.46 -3.66 0.51
N TYR A 40 8.13 -3.03 1.47
CA TYR A 40 7.83 -1.65 1.83
C TYR A 40 8.15 -0.64 0.72
N ALA A 41 9.17 -0.89 -0.10
CA ALA A 41 9.45 -0.06 -1.27
C ALA A 41 8.32 -0.13 -2.31
N GLU A 42 7.74 -1.32 -2.55
CA GLU A 42 6.57 -1.48 -3.42
C GLU A 42 5.35 -0.74 -2.87
N ILE A 43 5.12 -0.80 -1.56
CA ILE A 43 4.04 -0.04 -0.91
C ILE A 43 4.21 1.46 -1.13
N THR A 44 5.43 1.98 -1.00
CA THR A 44 5.73 3.39 -1.26
C THR A 44 5.52 3.76 -2.73
N ASN A 45 5.94 2.89 -3.65
CA ASN A 45 5.73 3.11 -5.08
C ASN A 45 4.23 3.09 -5.45
N PHE A 46 3.47 2.15 -4.89
CA PHE A 46 2.02 2.08 -5.07
C PHE A 46 1.31 3.34 -4.57
N ASP A 47 1.66 3.83 -3.37
CA ASP A 47 1.11 5.08 -2.81
C ASP A 47 1.35 6.29 -3.74
N ARG A 48 2.54 6.35 -4.37
CA ARG A 48 2.87 7.36 -5.38
C ARG A 48 2.01 7.23 -6.64
N LEU A 49 1.80 6.01 -7.16
CA LEU A 49 0.97 5.77 -8.34
C LEU A 49 -0.49 6.17 -8.10
N VAL A 50 -1.04 5.85 -6.93
CA VAL A 50 -2.37 6.28 -6.52
C VAL A 50 -2.47 7.81 -6.51
N GLY A 51 -1.43 8.50 -6.02
CA GLY A 51 -1.37 9.96 -6.07
C GLY A 51 -1.30 10.55 -7.47
N MET A 52 -0.59 9.90 -8.39
CA MET A 52 -0.59 10.31 -9.80
C MET A 52 -1.98 10.18 -10.43
N MET A 53 -2.68 9.07 -10.17
CA MET A 53 -4.04 8.86 -10.68
C MET A 53 -5.01 9.92 -10.15
N ARG A 54 -4.94 10.23 -8.85
CA ARG A 54 -5.74 11.31 -8.26
C ARG A 54 -5.45 12.65 -8.93
N LYS A 55 -4.18 13.04 -9.08
CA LYS A 55 -3.79 14.30 -9.73
C LYS A 55 -4.31 14.39 -11.17
N GLU A 56 -4.29 13.28 -11.90
CA GLU A 56 -4.79 13.25 -13.27
C GLU A 56 -6.32 13.44 -13.33
N LEU A 57 -7.07 12.87 -12.38
CA LEU A 57 -8.50 13.10 -12.25
C LEU A 57 -8.82 14.55 -11.85
N GLU A 58 -8.07 15.14 -10.92
CA GLU A 58 -8.20 16.54 -10.51
C GLU A 58 -7.92 17.49 -11.70
N LYS A 59 -6.85 17.23 -12.47
CA LYS A 59 -6.51 18.00 -13.68
C LYS A 59 -7.63 17.99 -14.71
N ARG A 60 -8.35 16.87 -14.82
CA ARG A 60 -9.50 16.70 -15.73
C ARG A 60 -10.82 17.18 -15.14
N LYS A 61 -10.83 17.68 -13.89
CA LYS A 61 -12.04 18.07 -13.14
C LYS A 61 -13.04 16.92 -12.95
N LEU A 62 -12.57 15.68 -12.99
CA LEU A 62 -13.40 14.48 -12.84
C LEU A 62 -13.39 13.92 -11.41
N TRP A 63 -12.49 14.42 -10.55
CA TRP A 63 -12.32 13.88 -9.21
C TRP A 63 -13.65 13.84 -8.44
N ASP A 64 -14.40 14.94 -8.39
CA ASP A 64 -15.64 15.02 -7.61
C ASP A 64 -16.85 14.31 -8.20
N GLU A 65 -16.73 13.76 -9.40
CA GLU A 65 -17.78 12.95 -10.05
C GLU A 65 -17.39 11.46 -10.15
N THR A 66 -16.21 11.09 -9.62
CA THR A 66 -15.65 9.74 -9.75
C THR A 66 -15.59 9.04 -8.40
N VAL A 67 -16.15 7.83 -8.36
CA VAL A 67 -15.90 6.86 -7.30
C VAL A 67 -14.49 6.31 -7.47
N PHE A 68 -13.65 6.47 -6.46
CA PHE A 68 -12.26 6.05 -6.51
C PHE A 68 -11.99 4.93 -5.50
N MET A 69 -11.46 3.81 -5.98
CA MET A 69 -11.20 2.62 -5.17
C MET A 69 -9.80 2.07 -5.43
N VAL A 70 -9.14 1.62 -4.38
CA VAL A 70 -7.91 0.84 -4.45
C VAL A 70 -8.05 -0.38 -3.56
N CYS A 71 -7.66 -1.54 -4.06
CA CYS A 71 -7.65 -2.79 -3.31
C CYS A 71 -6.29 -3.47 -3.46
N SER A 72 -5.89 -4.21 -2.43
CA SER A 72 -4.92 -5.28 -2.61
C SER A 72 -5.65 -6.55 -3.04
N GLU A 73 -4.92 -7.45 -3.67
CA GLU A 73 -5.47 -8.72 -4.13
C GLU A 73 -5.41 -9.77 -3.03
N GLN A 74 -4.21 -10.01 -2.47
CA GLN A 74 -3.96 -11.03 -1.47
C GLN A 74 -2.83 -10.62 -0.51
N GLY A 75 -2.56 -11.48 0.47
CA GLY A 75 -1.46 -11.32 1.42
C GLY A 75 -0.07 -11.23 0.77
N THR A 76 0.90 -10.82 1.57
CA THR A 76 2.31 -10.66 1.14
C THR A 76 2.96 -12.00 0.74
N GLN A 77 4.05 -11.95 -0.03
CA GLN A 77 4.82 -13.13 -0.46
C GLN A 77 5.67 -13.75 0.67
N LEU A 78 5.61 -13.20 1.88
CA LEU A 78 6.34 -13.71 3.04
C LEU A 78 5.82 -15.08 3.50
N PRO A 79 6.63 -15.84 4.28
CA PRO A 79 6.18 -17.10 4.85
C PRO A 79 4.88 -16.97 5.65
N PHE A 80 4.04 -18.01 5.56
CA PHE A 80 2.71 -18.06 6.22
C PHE A 80 1.72 -16.98 5.78
N ALA A 81 1.94 -16.36 4.61
CA ALA A 81 1.02 -15.40 4.01
C ALA A 81 0.43 -15.96 2.71
N LYS A 82 0.77 -15.39 1.55
CA LYS A 82 0.22 -15.80 0.25
C LYS A 82 0.29 -17.32 0.05
N TRP A 83 -0.74 -17.89 -0.61
CA TRP A 83 -0.97 -19.33 -0.80
C TRP A 83 -1.41 -20.12 0.45
N THR A 84 -1.71 -19.44 1.55
CA THR A 84 -2.22 -20.09 2.76
C THR A 84 -3.58 -19.51 3.16
N CYS A 85 -4.34 -20.28 3.94
CA CYS A 85 -5.57 -19.81 4.58
C CYS A 85 -5.31 -19.18 5.96
N TYR A 86 -4.07 -18.80 6.26
CA TYR A 86 -3.76 -18.04 7.47
C TYR A 86 -4.16 -16.58 7.29
N ASP A 87 -4.38 -15.87 8.39
CA ASP A 87 -4.82 -14.47 8.39
C ASP A 87 -3.94 -13.59 7.50
N ASN A 88 -2.62 -13.79 7.51
CA ASN A 88 -1.69 -12.99 6.71
C ASN A 88 -1.79 -13.28 5.20
N GLY A 89 -2.36 -14.41 4.79
CA GLY A 89 -2.61 -14.76 3.38
C GLY A 89 -3.95 -14.23 2.85
N LEU A 90 -4.96 -14.21 3.71
CA LEU A 90 -6.34 -13.82 3.34
C LEU A 90 -6.65 -12.34 3.59
N ARG A 91 -5.90 -11.67 4.48
CA ARG A 91 -6.15 -10.27 4.82
C ARG A 91 -5.79 -9.36 3.65
N THR A 92 -6.81 -8.69 3.13
CA THR A 92 -6.69 -7.70 2.05
C THR A 92 -7.12 -6.31 2.54
N GLY A 93 -6.53 -5.26 1.97
CA GLY A 93 -6.93 -3.88 2.15
C GLY A 93 -7.79 -3.38 1.00
N LEU A 94 -8.86 -2.67 1.33
CA LEU A 94 -9.70 -1.91 0.39
C LEU A 94 -9.87 -0.50 0.95
N VAL A 95 -9.67 0.50 0.10
CA VAL A 95 -9.94 1.91 0.44
C VAL A 95 -10.77 2.49 -0.70
N MET A 96 -11.87 3.14 -0.34
CA MET A 96 -12.84 3.71 -1.27
C MET A 96 -13.14 5.15 -0.87
N ARG A 97 -13.22 6.03 -1.88
CA ARG A 97 -13.77 7.37 -1.76
C ARG A 97 -15.00 7.46 -2.64
N TRP A 98 -16.12 7.77 -2.01
CA TRP A 98 -17.38 8.08 -2.65
C TRP A 98 -17.60 9.61 -2.61
N PRO A 99 -17.96 10.25 -3.73
CA PRO A 99 -18.12 11.71 -3.79
C PRO A 99 -19.49 12.24 -3.30
N GLY A 100 -20.45 11.36 -2.98
CA GLY A 100 -21.79 11.71 -2.48
C GLY A 100 -21.89 11.83 -0.97
#